data_AF-B9CM33-F1
#
_entry.id   AF-B9CM33-F1
#
_cell.length_a   1.000
_cell.length_b   1.000
_cell.length_c   1.000
_cell.angle_alpha   90.00
_cell.angle_beta   90.00
_cell.angle_gamma   90.00
#
_symmetry.space_group_name_H-M   'P 1'
#
loop_
_entity.id
_entity.type
_entity.pdbx_description
1 polymer ?
#
loop_
_entity_poly.entity_id
_entity_poly.type
_entity_poly.pdbx_seq_one_letter_code
_entity_poly.pdbx_strand_id
1 'polypeptide(L)'
;MTQSSMTQPMELEVVRPATLLQLDRRSLRTRLALRRALAEEIDAVGDLSQVTVTAVTDRAGVTRRTFYSHFKDIPNLVDRVEQDALQELMPYLSALSEVNLEQLKDALDSYKPCPGSAELLGAIRKRGFYLRPLLGKGGDPAFAERLKRTAHEAIAKRALHDLNPRAVGPFFDYYLTFAISAEVGVLVRWLVSGMHESDEQMAGLMTALMFVAPGDLYGKPIKLDIPRFALATLVLGESNNE
;
A
#
# COMPACT_ATOMS: atom_id res chain seq x y z
N MET A 1 -0.99 69.91 -32.32
CA MET A 1 -0.13 69.04 -33.16
C MET A 1 0.44 67.94 -32.26
N THR A 2 -0.32 66.88 -31.97
CA THR A 2 -0.29 65.55 -32.64
C THR A 2 1.09 64.89 -32.65
N GLN A 3 1.31 63.94 -31.73
CA GLN A 3 1.65 62.53 -32.03
C GLN A 3 1.73 61.73 -30.73
N SER A 4 0.73 60.88 -30.47
CA SER A 4 0.87 59.73 -29.57
C SER A 4 0.80 58.48 -30.43
N SER A 5 1.89 57.74 -30.47
CA SER A 5 2.02 56.46 -31.17
C SER A 5 1.20 55.39 -30.47
N MET A 6 0.23 54.83 -31.19
CA MET A 6 -0.46 53.60 -30.79
C MET A 6 0.52 52.43 -30.92
N THR A 7 1.00 51.92 -29.79
CA THR A 7 1.58 50.58 -29.70
C THR A 7 0.43 49.61 -29.45
N GLN A 8 0.03 48.87 -30.49
CA GLN A 8 -0.90 47.75 -30.35
C GLN A 8 -0.18 46.62 -29.59
N PRO A 9 -0.70 46.13 -28.45
CA PRO A 9 -0.14 44.94 -27.84
C PRO A 9 -0.53 43.73 -28.68
N MET A 10 0.50 42.98 -29.08
CA MET A 10 0.44 41.67 -29.69
C MET A 10 -0.40 40.74 -28.79
N GLU A 11 -1.59 40.36 -29.25
CA GLU A 11 -2.40 39.35 -28.58
C GLU A 11 -1.62 38.04 -28.52
N LEU A 12 -1.10 37.71 -27.33
CA LEU A 12 -0.68 36.35 -27.01
C LEU A 12 -1.91 35.47 -27.11
N GLU A 13 -1.97 34.70 -28.18
CA GLU A 13 -2.95 33.65 -28.40
C GLU A 13 -2.86 32.66 -27.22
N VAL A 14 -3.78 32.83 -26.27
CA VAL A 14 -3.93 31.95 -25.12
C VAL A 14 -4.45 30.62 -25.65
N VAL A 15 -3.55 29.71 -26.02
CA VAL A 15 -3.87 28.32 -26.27
C VAL A 15 -4.42 27.71 -24.96
N ARG A 16 -5.74 27.74 -24.78
CA ARG A 16 -6.45 27.05 -23.68
C ARG A 16 -6.78 25.59 -24.09
N PRO A 17 -7.37 24.75 -23.22
CA PRO A 17 -6.76 23.67 -22.43
C PRO A 17 -6.94 22.26 -23.04
N ALA A 18 -7.66 22.13 -24.16
CA ALA A 18 -8.09 20.83 -24.69
C ALA A 18 -6.92 19.95 -25.14
N THR A 19 -5.89 20.56 -25.73
CA THR A 19 -4.67 19.88 -26.19
C THR A 19 -3.86 19.32 -25.01
N LEU A 20 -3.75 20.07 -23.91
CA LEU A 20 -3.08 19.62 -22.69
C LEU A 20 -3.83 18.47 -22.02
N LEU A 21 -5.17 18.54 -21.96
CA LEU A 21 -6.01 17.47 -21.44
C LEU A 21 -5.93 16.19 -22.30
N GLN A 22 -5.82 16.33 -23.63
CA GLN A 22 -5.62 15.20 -24.53
C GLN A 22 -4.24 14.55 -24.35
N LEU A 23 -3.20 15.36 -24.19
CA LEU A 23 -1.84 14.88 -23.92
C LEU A 23 -1.77 14.14 -22.58
N ASP A 24 -2.44 14.66 -21.55
CA ASP A 24 -2.52 14.00 -20.23
C ASP A 24 -3.26 12.65 -20.32
N ARG A 25 -4.40 12.61 -21.02
CA ARG A 25 -5.12 11.34 -21.29
C ARG A 25 -4.26 10.33 -22.04
N ARG A 26 -3.49 10.77 -23.03
CA ARG A 26 -2.55 9.91 -23.77
C ARG A 26 -1.44 9.39 -22.86
N SER A 27 -0.86 10.26 -22.04
CA SER A 27 0.15 9.90 -21.04
C SER A 27 -0.38 8.88 -20.02
N LEU A 28 -1.59 9.09 -19.50
CA LEU A 28 -2.26 8.15 -18.59
C LEU A 28 -2.49 6.77 -19.23
N ARG A 29 -2.97 6.73 -20.47
CA ARG A 29 -3.17 5.48 -21.22
C ARG A 29 -1.85 4.75 -21.43
N THR A 30 -0.79 5.45 -21.83
CA THR A 30 0.55 4.88 -21.99
C THR A 30 1.08 4.32 -20.68
N ARG A 31 0.98 5.07 -19.58
CA ARG A 31 1.44 4.60 -18.25
C ARG A 31 0.67 3.36 -17.80
N LEU A 32 -0.64 3.31 -18.01
CA LEU A 32 -1.45 2.14 -17.68
C LEU A 32 -1.07 0.91 -18.54
N ALA A 33 -0.84 1.11 -19.84
CA ALA A 33 -0.40 0.05 -20.74
C ALA A 33 0.97 -0.50 -20.32
N LEU A 34 1.93 0.37 -19.99
CA LEU A 34 3.25 -0.01 -19.49
C LEU A 34 3.19 -0.71 -18.13
N ARG A 35 2.33 -0.25 -17.21
CA ARG A 35 2.09 -0.90 -15.90
C ARG A 35 1.54 -2.33 -16.08
N ARG A 36 0.58 -2.52 -16.98
CA ARG A 36 0.04 -3.83 -17.30
C ARG A 36 1.08 -4.72 -17.96
N ALA A 37 1.82 -4.20 -18.93
CA ALA A 37 2.87 -4.94 -19.61
C ALA A 37 3.99 -5.37 -18.67
N LEU A 38 4.42 -4.52 -17.73
CA LEU A 38 5.35 -4.89 -16.68
C LEU A 38 4.85 -6.10 -15.88
N ALA A 39 3.60 -6.04 -15.39
CA ALA A 39 3.03 -7.10 -14.57
C ALA A 39 2.94 -8.44 -15.31
N GLU A 40 2.48 -8.39 -16.57
CA GLU A 40 2.41 -9.57 -17.44
C GLU A 40 3.80 -10.12 -17.81
N GLU A 41 4.81 -9.27 -17.97
CA GLU A 41 6.19 -9.71 -18.18
C GLU A 41 6.75 -10.41 -16.94
N ILE A 42 6.56 -9.85 -15.73
CA ILE A 42 6.98 -10.49 -14.47
C ILE A 42 6.37 -11.89 -14.36
N ASP A 43 5.08 -12.04 -14.64
CA ASP A 43 4.41 -13.34 -14.64
C ASP A 43 4.97 -14.31 -15.69
N ALA A 44 5.30 -13.80 -16.89
CA ALA A 44 5.80 -14.62 -17.99
C ALA A 44 7.24 -15.13 -17.75
N VAL A 45 8.12 -14.28 -17.23
CA VAL A 45 9.52 -14.65 -16.97
C VAL A 45 9.74 -15.25 -15.57
N GLY A 46 8.87 -14.96 -14.62
CA GLY A 46 8.94 -15.46 -13.24
C GLY A 46 9.99 -14.77 -12.36
N ASP A 47 10.68 -13.75 -12.88
CA ASP A 47 11.68 -12.95 -12.16
C ASP A 47 11.78 -11.54 -12.76
N LEU A 48 11.48 -10.52 -11.95
CA LEU A 48 11.57 -9.11 -12.29
C LEU A 48 12.96 -8.71 -12.82
N SER A 49 14.03 -9.36 -12.36
CA SER A 49 15.40 -9.07 -12.82
C SER A 49 15.62 -9.36 -14.31
N GLN A 50 14.78 -10.22 -14.90
CA GLN A 50 14.85 -10.62 -16.30
C GLN A 50 13.97 -9.76 -17.22
N VAL A 51 13.16 -8.86 -16.65
CA VAL A 51 12.27 -7.99 -17.44
C VAL A 51 13.11 -6.94 -18.18
N THR A 52 12.84 -6.79 -19.49
CA THR A 52 13.57 -5.84 -20.34
C THR A 52 12.66 -4.75 -20.88
N VAL A 53 13.24 -3.58 -21.19
CA VAL A 53 12.51 -2.47 -21.84
C VAL A 53 11.87 -2.94 -23.14
N THR A 54 12.58 -3.73 -23.96
CA THR A 54 12.06 -4.23 -25.24
C THR A 54 10.80 -5.06 -25.04
N ALA A 55 10.82 -6.05 -24.15
CA ALA A 55 9.68 -6.93 -23.91
C ALA A 55 8.46 -6.17 -23.37
N VAL A 56 8.68 -5.24 -22.43
CA VAL A 56 7.62 -4.37 -21.90
C VAL A 56 7.04 -3.47 -22.99
N THR A 57 7.87 -2.87 -23.86
CA THR A 57 7.39 -2.00 -24.93
C THR A 57 6.61 -2.74 -25.99
N ASP A 58 7.08 -3.93 -26.36
CA ASP A 58 6.44 -4.78 -27.37
C ASP A 58 5.05 -5.21 -26.88
N ARG A 59 4.96 -5.66 -25.62
CA ARG A 59 3.69 -6.05 -24.99
C ARG A 59 2.74 -4.86 -24.79
N ALA A 60 3.26 -3.70 -24.39
CA ALA A 60 2.44 -2.49 -24.21
C ALA A 60 1.97 -1.88 -25.54
N GLY A 61 2.50 -2.32 -26.68
CA GLY A 61 2.20 -1.75 -27.99
C GLY A 61 2.70 -0.31 -28.15
N VAL A 62 3.83 0.02 -27.52
CA VAL A 62 4.43 1.38 -27.57
C VAL A 62 5.88 1.32 -28.06
N THR A 63 6.38 2.42 -28.59
CA THR A 63 7.80 2.47 -29.02
C THR A 63 8.73 2.63 -27.82
N ARG A 64 9.99 2.21 -27.96
CA ARG A 64 11.05 2.53 -26.98
C ARG A 64 11.21 4.03 -26.75
N ARG A 65 11.04 4.85 -27.79
CA ARG A 65 11.02 6.32 -27.65
C ARG A 65 9.91 6.79 -26.71
N THR A 66 8.72 6.17 -26.80
CA THR A 66 7.59 6.46 -25.92
C THR A 66 7.85 5.98 -24.49
N PHE A 67 8.47 4.82 -24.30
CA PHE A 67 8.92 4.39 -22.98
C PHE A 67 9.86 5.42 -22.35
N TYR A 68 10.92 5.80 -23.07
CA TYR A 68 11.94 6.72 -22.57
C TYR A 68 11.46 8.15 -22.35
N SER A 69 10.30 8.55 -22.89
CA SER A 69 9.66 9.83 -22.52
C SER A 69 8.99 9.80 -21.14
N HIS A 70 8.80 8.62 -20.55
CA HIS A 70 8.16 8.44 -19.25
C HIS A 70 9.10 7.83 -18.19
N PHE A 71 9.98 6.92 -18.60
CA PHE A 71 10.80 6.12 -17.69
C PHE A 71 12.23 5.97 -18.20
N LYS A 72 13.20 5.97 -17.29
CA LYS A 72 14.62 5.83 -17.65
C LYS A 72 14.99 4.38 -18.00
N ASP A 73 14.43 3.43 -17.26
CA ASP A 73 14.70 2.00 -17.32
C ASP A 73 13.58 1.21 -16.60
N ILE A 74 13.73 -0.11 -16.50
CA ILE A 74 12.77 -0.98 -15.81
C ILE A 74 12.71 -0.68 -14.29
N PRO A 75 13.82 -0.55 -13.56
CA PRO A 75 13.76 -0.15 -12.15
C PRO A 75 12.97 1.14 -11.91
N ASN A 76 13.18 2.17 -12.74
CA ASN A 76 12.45 3.42 -12.63
C ASN A 76 10.94 3.26 -12.93
N LEU A 77 10.56 2.36 -13.85
CA LEU A 77 9.16 2.02 -14.09
C LEU A 77 8.55 1.31 -12.86
N VAL A 78 9.25 0.32 -12.29
CA VAL A 78 8.82 -0.42 -11.09
C VAL A 78 8.58 0.55 -9.93
N ASP A 79 9.60 1.35 -9.58
CA ASP A 79 9.52 2.34 -8.51
C ASP A 79 8.32 3.27 -8.69
N ARG A 80 8.06 3.72 -9.92
CA ARG A 80 6.95 4.62 -10.19
C ARG A 80 5.59 3.92 -10.04
N VAL A 81 5.47 2.68 -10.53
CA VAL A 81 4.23 1.90 -10.40
C VAL A 81 3.89 1.66 -8.94
N GLU A 82 4.89 1.36 -8.12
CA GLU A 82 4.71 1.10 -6.69
C GLU A 82 4.43 2.38 -5.89
N GLN A 83 5.12 3.48 -6.20
CA GLN A 83 4.81 4.79 -5.60
C GLN A 83 3.37 5.20 -5.92
N ASP A 84 2.96 5.07 -7.18
CA ASP A 84 1.57 5.33 -7.58
C ASP A 84 0.62 4.40 -6.80
N ALA A 85 0.96 3.12 -6.64
CA ALA A 85 0.13 2.17 -5.89
C ALA A 85 -0.04 2.56 -4.41
N LEU A 86 1.06 2.90 -3.73
CA LEU A 86 1.02 3.35 -2.33
C LEU A 86 0.20 4.64 -2.19
N GLN A 87 0.38 5.60 -3.10
CA GLN A 87 -0.38 6.83 -3.12
C GLN A 87 -1.88 6.59 -3.35
N GLU A 88 -2.22 5.66 -4.25
CA GLU A 88 -3.60 5.27 -4.55
C GLU A 88 -4.27 4.53 -3.38
N LEU A 89 -3.50 3.83 -2.54
CA LEU A 89 -3.99 3.14 -1.33
C LEU A 89 -4.04 4.04 -0.09
N MET A 90 -3.31 5.15 -0.09
CA MET A 90 -3.17 6.01 1.09
C MET A 90 -4.50 6.51 1.67
N PRO A 91 -5.50 6.95 0.88
CA PRO A 91 -6.77 7.41 1.44
C PRO A 91 -7.50 6.33 2.26
N TYR A 92 -7.40 5.06 1.85
CA TYR A 92 -8.03 3.93 2.53
C TYR A 92 -7.29 3.57 3.82
N LEU A 93 -5.96 3.59 3.80
CA LEU A 93 -5.12 3.41 4.99
C LEU A 93 -5.35 4.53 6.01
N SER A 94 -5.50 5.78 5.55
CA SER A 94 -5.87 6.90 6.42
C SER A 94 -7.27 6.73 7.02
N ALA A 95 -8.26 6.28 6.25
CA ALA A 95 -9.58 6.00 6.80
C ALA A 95 -9.54 4.89 7.87
N LEU A 96 -8.75 3.83 7.65
CA LEU A 96 -8.51 2.78 8.65
C LEU A 96 -7.82 3.30 9.90
N SER A 97 -6.86 4.22 9.76
CA SER A 97 -6.19 4.78 10.93
C SER A 97 -7.15 5.59 11.81
N GLU A 98 -8.26 6.12 11.30
CA GLU A 98 -9.24 6.86 12.12
C GLU A 98 -10.21 5.97 12.91
N VAL A 99 -10.24 4.65 12.68
CA VAL A 99 -11.23 3.74 13.31
C VAL A 99 -10.95 3.52 14.79
N ASN A 100 -11.69 4.18 15.69
CA ASN A 100 -11.43 4.10 17.13
C ASN A 100 -11.67 2.69 17.74
N LEU A 101 -11.23 2.49 19.00
CA LEU A 101 -11.36 1.19 19.67
C LEU A 101 -12.82 0.77 19.91
N GLU A 102 -13.74 1.72 20.11
CA GLU A 102 -15.17 1.42 20.31
C GLU A 102 -15.78 0.88 19.01
N GLN A 103 -15.51 1.52 17.88
CA GLN A 103 -15.94 1.07 16.56
C GLN A 103 -15.39 -0.31 16.21
N LEU A 104 -14.11 -0.56 16.55
CA LEU A 104 -13.49 -1.85 16.33
C LEU A 104 -14.11 -2.94 17.23
N LYS A 105 -14.39 -2.62 18.49
CA LYS A 105 -15.09 -3.51 19.41
C LYS A 105 -16.49 -3.84 18.90
N ASP A 106 -17.27 -2.85 18.50
CA ASP A 106 -18.62 -3.04 17.96
C ASP A 106 -18.61 -3.94 16.72
N ALA A 107 -17.59 -3.81 15.86
CA ALA A 107 -17.39 -4.67 14.72
C ALA A 107 -17.13 -6.13 15.14
N LEU A 108 -16.22 -6.36 16.10
CA LEU A 108 -15.92 -7.68 16.64
C LEU A 108 -17.15 -8.33 17.29
N ASP A 109 -17.87 -7.61 18.16
CA ASP A 109 -19.07 -8.08 18.85
C ASP A 109 -20.21 -8.40 17.86
N SER A 110 -20.21 -7.73 16.70
CA SER A 110 -21.17 -7.97 15.61
C SER A 110 -20.69 -8.96 14.55
N TYR A 111 -19.49 -9.56 14.70
CA TYR A 111 -18.85 -10.41 13.70
C TYR A 111 -18.73 -9.75 12.31
N LYS A 112 -18.44 -8.45 12.28
CA LYS A 112 -18.28 -7.63 11.08
C LYS A 112 -16.82 -7.24 10.87
N PRO A 113 -16.43 -6.92 9.62
CA PRO A 113 -15.12 -6.34 9.34
C PRO A 113 -14.91 -5.02 10.07
N CYS A 114 -13.65 -4.72 10.39
CA CYS A 114 -13.23 -3.39 10.80
C CYS A 114 -13.72 -2.34 9.78
N PRO A 115 -14.35 -1.24 10.20
CA PRO A 115 -14.82 -0.20 9.27
C PRO A 115 -13.73 0.26 8.29
N GLY A 116 -14.03 0.36 7.00
CA GLY A 116 -13.05 0.78 5.97
C GLY A 116 -12.12 -0.33 5.45
N SER A 117 -12.06 -1.49 6.12
CA SER A 117 -11.15 -2.57 5.71
C SER A 117 -11.59 -3.27 4.43
N ALA A 118 -12.90 -3.48 4.24
CA ALA A 118 -13.44 -4.04 3.00
C ALA A 118 -13.20 -3.10 1.81
N GLU A 119 -13.33 -1.78 2.01
CA GLU A 119 -13.06 -0.77 0.99
C GLU A 119 -11.58 -0.74 0.59
N LEU A 120 -10.66 -0.87 1.55
CA LEU A 120 -9.23 -1.05 1.27
C LEU A 120 -9.00 -2.30 0.42
N LEU A 121 -9.55 -3.46 0.84
CA LEU A 121 -9.36 -4.71 0.12
C LEU A 121 -9.95 -4.66 -1.29
N GLY A 122 -11.12 -4.03 -1.48
CA GLY A 122 -11.70 -3.82 -2.79
C GLY A 122 -10.88 -2.86 -3.67
N ALA A 123 -10.25 -1.85 -3.08
CA ALA A 123 -9.29 -0.99 -3.77
C ALA A 123 -8.04 -1.78 -4.22
N ILE A 124 -7.57 -2.70 -3.39
CA ILE A 124 -6.46 -3.60 -3.71
C ILE A 124 -6.86 -4.59 -4.81
N ARG A 125 -8.04 -5.22 -4.73
CA ARG A 125 -8.54 -6.16 -5.74
C ARG A 125 -8.59 -5.53 -7.13
N LYS A 126 -9.13 -4.31 -7.25
CA LYS A 126 -9.18 -3.56 -8.52
C LYS A 126 -7.80 -3.37 -9.17
N ARG A 127 -6.75 -3.45 -8.36
CA ARG A 127 -5.34 -3.28 -8.73
C ARG A 127 -4.56 -4.60 -8.73
N GLY A 128 -5.23 -5.72 -8.43
CA GLY A 128 -4.62 -7.04 -8.33
C GLY A 128 -3.86 -7.47 -9.57
N PHE A 129 -4.26 -6.97 -10.76
CA PHE A 129 -3.59 -7.28 -12.02
C PHE A 129 -2.10 -6.91 -12.04
N TYR A 130 -1.68 -5.90 -11.27
CA TYR A 130 -0.26 -5.52 -11.16
C TYR A 130 0.27 -5.65 -9.73
N LEU A 131 -0.57 -5.56 -8.71
CA LEU A 131 -0.14 -5.80 -7.33
C LEU A 131 0.26 -7.25 -7.10
N ARG A 132 -0.47 -8.21 -7.69
CA ARG A 132 -0.17 -9.64 -7.52
C ARG A 132 1.21 -10.02 -8.06
N PRO A 133 1.62 -9.66 -9.31
CA PRO A 133 2.95 -10.02 -9.80
C PRO A 133 4.06 -9.26 -9.07
N LEU A 134 3.85 -8.01 -8.68
CA LEU A 134 4.84 -7.21 -7.96
C LEU A 134 5.10 -7.70 -6.52
N LEU A 135 4.05 -8.10 -5.80
CA LEU A 135 4.16 -8.62 -4.42
C LEU A 135 4.37 -10.13 -4.36
N GLY A 136 4.20 -10.81 -5.50
CA GLY A 136 4.31 -12.25 -5.61
C GLY A 136 5.74 -12.75 -5.75
N LYS A 137 5.87 -14.08 -5.89
CA LYS A 137 7.17 -14.71 -6.17
C LYS A 137 7.71 -14.19 -7.50
N GLY A 138 8.95 -13.72 -7.50
CA GLY A 138 9.58 -13.12 -8.67
C GLY A 138 9.29 -11.64 -8.88
N GLY A 139 8.46 -11.02 -8.04
CA GLY A 139 8.26 -9.57 -8.00
C GLY A 139 9.40 -8.83 -7.30
N ASP A 140 9.12 -7.63 -6.77
CA ASP A 140 10.08 -6.87 -5.95
C ASP A 140 9.91 -7.18 -4.45
N PRO A 141 10.88 -7.87 -3.80
CA PRO A 141 10.82 -8.13 -2.37
C PRO A 141 10.75 -6.86 -1.51
N ALA A 142 11.32 -5.75 -1.98
CA ALA A 142 11.30 -4.48 -1.26
C ALA A 142 9.89 -3.86 -1.21
N PHE A 143 8.98 -4.27 -2.10
CA PHE A 143 7.66 -3.66 -2.18
C PHE A 143 6.78 -4.01 -0.98
N ALA A 144 6.82 -5.26 -0.52
CA ALA A 144 6.14 -5.67 0.70
C ALA A 144 6.66 -4.90 1.92
N GLU A 145 7.97 -4.64 2.00
CA GLU A 145 8.57 -3.84 3.08
C GLU A 145 8.15 -2.36 3.00
N ARG A 146 8.07 -1.79 1.79
CA ARG A 146 7.52 -0.43 1.60
C ARG A 146 6.06 -0.36 2.05
N LEU A 147 5.24 -1.35 1.74
CA LEU A 147 3.84 -1.41 2.16
C LEU A 147 3.71 -1.49 3.69
N LYS A 148 4.49 -2.35 4.34
CA LYS A 148 4.55 -2.42 5.81
C LYS A 148 4.92 -1.08 6.43
N ARG A 149 5.98 -0.43 5.91
CA ARG A 149 6.41 0.88 6.40
C ARG A 149 5.32 1.94 6.25
N THR A 150 4.67 2.02 5.09
CA THR A 150 3.59 2.99 4.85
C THR A 150 2.39 2.74 5.78
N ALA A 151 2.00 1.47 5.97
CA ALA A 151 0.95 1.12 6.92
C ALA A 151 1.35 1.49 8.36
N HIS A 152 2.60 1.25 8.74
CA HIS A 152 3.13 1.58 10.06
C HIS A 152 3.12 3.08 10.31
N GLU A 153 3.61 3.88 9.37
CA GLU A 153 3.58 5.34 9.48
C GLU A 153 2.16 5.90 9.57
N ALA A 154 1.19 5.30 8.87
CA ALA A 154 -0.21 5.71 8.95
C ALA A 154 -0.85 5.36 10.31
N ILE A 155 -0.64 4.14 10.80
CA ILE A 155 -1.28 3.63 12.02
C ILE A 155 -0.59 4.15 13.29
N ALA A 156 0.74 4.22 13.33
CA ALA A 156 1.50 4.68 14.49
C ALA A 156 1.14 6.11 14.89
N LYS A 157 0.94 7.00 13.91
CA LYS A 157 0.55 8.40 14.15
C LYS A 157 -0.74 8.51 14.97
N ARG A 158 -1.70 7.63 14.72
CA ARG A 158 -2.96 7.60 15.47
C ARG A 158 -2.81 6.88 16.80
N ALA A 159 -2.07 5.77 16.85
CA ALA A 159 -1.86 5.06 18.11
C ALA A 159 -1.20 5.96 19.19
N LEU A 160 -0.28 6.83 18.79
CA LEU A 160 0.35 7.82 19.67
C LEU A 160 -0.61 8.92 20.16
N HIS A 161 -1.77 9.11 19.51
CA HIS A 161 -2.80 10.05 19.93
C HIS A 161 -3.69 9.47 21.04
N ASP A 162 -4.03 8.18 20.96
CA ASP A 162 -4.96 7.52 21.88
C ASP A 162 -4.26 6.75 23.02
N LEU A 163 -2.98 6.38 22.86
CA LEU A 163 -2.20 5.65 23.86
C LEU A 163 -1.20 6.57 24.54
N ASN A 164 -0.99 6.40 25.85
CA ASN A 164 0.13 7.00 26.55
C ASN A 164 1.41 6.23 26.18
N PRO A 165 2.34 6.80 25.38
CA PRO A 165 3.53 6.08 24.91
C PRO A 165 4.44 5.64 26.07
N ARG A 166 4.34 6.31 27.22
CA ARG A 166 5.11 5.97 28.44
C ARG A 166 4.60 4.72 29.16
N ALA A 167 3.38 4.25 28.89
CA ALA A 167 2.78 3.12 29.58
C ALA A 167 3.17 1.75 28.99
N VAL A 168 3.57 1.71 27.71
CA VAL A 168 3.91 0.46 26.99
C VAL A 168 5.31 0.49 26.36
N GLY A 169 5.94 1.66 26.18
CA GLY A 169 7.34 1.77 25.79
C GLY A 169 7.70 0.94 24.54
N PRO A 170 8.90 0.31 24.48
CA PRO A 170 9.35 -0.48 23.33
C PRO A 170 8.42 -1.63 22.94
N PHE A 171 7.61 -2.15 23.87
CA PHE A 171 6.68 -3.24 23.57
C PHE A 171 5.65 -2.85 22.50
N PHE A 172 5.16 -1.60 22.54
CA PHE A 172 4.18 -1.13 21.57
C PHE A 172 4.74 -1.09 20.14
N ASP A 173 6.00 -0.65 19.99
CA ASP A 173 6.66 -0.59 18.68
C ASP A 173 6.86 -2.00 18.08
N TYR A 174 7.27 -2.97 18.90
CA TYR A 174 7.36 -4.37 18.49
C TYR A 174 6.00 -4.98 18.17
N TYR A 175 4.97 -4.68 18.97
CA TYR A 175 3.60 -5.11 18.71
C TYR A 175 3.09 -4.57 17.38
N LEU A 176 3.28 -3.28 17.10
CA LEU A 176 2.82 -2.67 15.86
C LEU A 176 3.55 -3.27 14.65
N THR A 177 4.87 -3.51 14.77
CA THR A 177 5.65 -4.22 13.76
C THR A 177 5.13 -5.63 13.50
N PHE A 178 4.83 -6.39 14.57
CA PHE A 178 4.24 -7.73 14.49
C PHE A 178 2.88 -7.71 13.79
N ALA A 179 1.96 -6.86 14.25
CA ALA A 179 0.60 -6.75 13.75
C ALA A 179 0.59 -6.42 12.25
N ILE A 180 1.32 -5.40 11.83
CA ILE A 180 1.38 -4.97 10.42
C ILE A 180 2.04 -6.04 9.55
N SER A 181 3.07 -6.71 10.04
CA SER A 181 3.72 -7.79 9.29
C SER A 181 2.76 -8.97 9.07
N ALA A 182 1.96 -9.32 10.08
CA ALA A 182 0.94 -10.35 9.98
C ALA A 182 -0.15 -9.97 8.96
N GLU A 183 -0.71 -8.76 9.06
CA GLU A 183 -1.73 -8.25 8.15
C GLU A 183 -1.25 -8.20 6.70
N VAL A 184 -0.06 -7.64 6.44
CA VAL A 184 0.53 -7.62 5.10
C VAL A 184 0.81 -9.03 4.58
N GLY A 185 1.24 -9.95 5.46
CA GLY A 185 1.45 -11.36 5.08
C GLY A 185 0.16 -12.05 4.62
N VAL A 186 -0.94 -11.85 5.34
CA VAL A 186 -2.27 -12.37 4.96
C VAL A 186 -2.74 -11.74 3.66
N LEU A 187 -2.58 -10.42 3.51
CA LEU A 187 -2.92 -9.69 2.28
C LEU A 187 -2.17 -10.24 1.06
N VAL A 188 -0.85 -10.42 1.17
CA VAL A 188 -0.03 -10.95 0.08
C VAL A 188 -0.46 -12.37 -0.25
N ARG A 189 -0.71 -13.22 0.76
CA ARG A 189 -1.24 -14.58 0.56
C ARG A 189 -2.56 -14.56 -0.20
N TRP A 190 -3.49 -13.67 0.17
CA TRP A 190 -4.77 -13.54 -0.51
C TRP A 190 -4.62 -13.09 -1.97
N LEU A 191 -3.75 -12.10 -2.23
CA LEU A 191 -3.43 -11.65 -3.59
C LEU A 191 -2.88 -12.77 -4.47
N VAL A 192 -1.83 -13.47 -4.01
CA VAL A 192 -1.14 -14.50 -4.80
C VAL A 192 -1.97 -15.77 -4.99
N SER A 193 -2.89 -16.04 -4.07
CA SER A 193 -3.83 -17.16 -4.20
C SER A 193 -5.03 -16.84 -5.08
N GLY A 194 -5.15 -15.64 -5.65
CA GLY A 194 -6.22 -15.29 -6.59
C GLY A 194 -7.43 -14.59 -5.97
N MET A 195 -7.34 -14.19 -4.70
CA MET A 195 -8.38 -13.44 -3.98
C MET A 195 -9.76 -14.12 -4.03
N HIS A 196 -9.82 -15.41 -3.69
CA HIS A 196 -11.03 -16.22 -3.78
C HIS A 196 -12.15 -15.72 -2.86
N GLU A 197 -11.80 -15.35 -1.63
CA GLU A 197 -12.72 -14.74 -0.67
C GLU A 197 -13.15 -13.35 -1.16
N SER A 198 -14.40 -12.95 -0.87
CA SER A 198 -14.87 -11.58 -1.12
C SER A 198 -14.10 -10.56 -0.27
N ASP A 199 -14.23 -9.28 -0.62
CA ASP A 199 -13.57 -8.20 0.10
C ASP A 199 -14.05 -8.15 1.56
N GLU A 200 -15.34 -8.35 1.80
CA GLU A 200 -15.94 -8.41 3.14
C GLU A 200 -15.51 -9.66 3.92
N GLN A 201 -15.44 -10.82 3.26
CA GLN A 201 -15.03 -12.07 3.89
C GLN A 201 -13.57 -11.99 4.36
N MET A 202 -12.67 -11.54 3.49
CA MET A 202 -11.25 -11.40 3.84
C MET A 202 -11.04 -10.30 4.88
N ALA A 203 -11.77 -9.19 4.79
CA ALA A 203 -11.71 -8.12 5.77
C ALA A 203 -12.17 -8.59 7.16
N GLY A 204 -13.25 -9.40 7.23
CA GLY A 204 -13.70 -10.03 8.47
C GLY A 204 -12.68 -11.02 9.02
N LEU A 205 -12.07 -11.84 8.16
CA LEU A 205 -11.02 -12.78 8.56
C LEU A 205 -9.81 -12.07 9.16
N MET A 206 -9.28 -11.06 8.46
CA MET A 206 -8.14 -10.25 8.93
C MET A 206 -8.47 -9.54 10.24
N THR A 207 -9.66 -8.94 10.35
CA THR A 207 -10.13 -8.33 11.61
C THR A 207 -10.12 -9.32 12.78
N ALA A 208 -10.60 -10.54 12.57
CA ALA A 208 -10.58 -11.57 13.61
C ALA A 208 -9.16 -12.05 13.95
N LEU A 209 -8.30 -12.23 12.94
CA LEU A 209 -6.91 -12.68 13.11
C LEU A 209 -6.07 -11.72 13.94
N MET A 210 -6.35 -10.41 13.91
CA MET A 210 -5.67 -9.43 14.76
C MET A 210 -5.88 -9.68 16.25
N PHE A 211 -6.99 -10.29 16.65
CA PHE A 211 -7.38 -10.47 18.06
C PHE A 211 -7.40 -11.92 18.53
N VAL A 212 -7.23 -12.89 17.64
CA VAL A 212 -7.24 -14.30 18.01
C VAL A 212 -5.96 -14.66 18.76
N ALA A 213 -6.09 -15.17 19.98
CA ALA A 213 -4.98 -15.81 20.67
C ALA A 213 -4.86 -17.27 20.22
N PRO A 214 -3.65 -17.86 20.14
CA PRO A 214 -3.50 -19.27 19.79
C PRO A 214 -4.37 -20.19 20.66
N GLY A 215 -4.52 -19.86 21.95
CA GLY A 215 -5.38 -20.58 22.88
C GLY A 215 -6.85 -20.67 22.45
N ASP A 216 -7.40 -19.64 21.80
CA ASP A 216 -8.80 -19.61 21.38
C ASP A 216 -9.09 -20.67 20.33
N LEU A 217 -8.12 -20.93 19.43
CA LEU A 217 -8.21 -21.97 18.40
C LEU A 217 -8.25 -23.39 18.98
N TYR A 218 -7.72 -23.59 20.19
CA TYR A 218 -7.70 -24.87 20.89
C TYR A 218 -8.74 -24.97 22.01
N GLY A 219 -9.64 -23.98 22.14
CA GLY A 219 -10.61 -23.91 23.23
C GLY A 219 -9.98 -23.71 24.62
N LYS A 220 -8.78 -23.12 24.67
CA LYS A 220 -7.97 -22.89 25.87
C LYS A 220 -7.50 -21.43 25.91
N PRO A 221 -8.39 -20.45 26.14
CA PRO A 221 -8.05 -19.03 26.10
C PRO A 221 -6.94 -18.70 27.09
N ILE A 222 -5.97 -17.88 26.66
CA ILE A 222 -4.82 -17.46 27.47
C ILE A 222 -4.96 -15.97 27.75
N LYS A 223 -5.18 -15.61 29.02
CA LYS A 223 -5.21 -14.20 29.44
C LYS A 223 -3.82 -13.76 29.89
N LEU A 224 -3.10 -13.05 29.02
CA LEU A 224 -1.77 -12.53 29.31
C LEU A 224 -1.85 -11.13 29.96
N ASP A 225 -1.22 -10.96 31.11
CA ASP A 225 -1.03 -9.64 31.75
C ASP A 225 0.12 -8.90 31.05
N ILE A 226 -0.21 -8.15 30.01
CA ILE A 226 0.75 -7.44 29.15
C ILE A 226 1.62 -6.47 29.95
N PRO A 227 1.08 -5.57 30.80
CA PRO A 227 1.93 -4.68 31.61
C PRO A 227 2.94 -5.43 32.47
N ARG A 228 2.51 -6.48 33.16
CA ARG A 228 3.41 -7.26 34.03
C ARG A 228 4.46 -8.01 33.22
N PHE A 229 4.09 -8.57 32.07
CA PHE A 229 5.02 -9.28 31.19
C PHE A 229 6.06 -8.33 30.57
N ALA A 230 5.62 -7.15 30.12
CA ALA A 230 6.51 -6.12 29.59
C ALA A 230 7.53 -5.65 30.65
N LEU A 231 7.08 -5.37 31.88
CA LEU A 231 7.97 -5.03 33.00
C LEU A 231 8.97 -6.14 33.31
N ALA A 232 8.53 -7.40 33.36
CA ALA A 232 9.42 -8.53 33.60
C ALA A 232 10.50 -8.66 32.51
N THR A 233 10.17 -8.36 31.25
CA THR A 233 11.11 -8.40 30.13
C THR A 233 12.19 -7.32 30.23
N LEU A 234 11.83 -6.12 30.72
CA LEU A 234 12.80 -5.04 30.95
C LEU A 234 13.83 -5.43 32.03
N VAL A 235 13.38 -6.05 33.13
CA VAL A 235 14.26 -6.49 34.22
C VAL A 235 15.23 -7.61 33.79
N LEU A 236 14.81 -8.49 32.88
CA LEU A 236 15.70 -9.50 32.27
C LEU A 236 16.84 -8.90 31.44
N GLY A 237 16.65 -7.68 30.91
CA GLY A 237 17.68 -6.96 30.16
C GLY A 237 18.74 -6.33 31.06
N GLU A 238 18.38 -5.93 32.28
CA GLU A 238 19.29 -5.27 33.23
C GLU A 238 20.26 -6.26 33.90
N SER A 239 19.84 -7.52 34.08
CA SER A 239 20.63 -8.56 34.75
C SER A 239 21.67 -9.25 33.85
N ASN A 240 21.69 -8.95 32.54
CA ASN A 240 22.66 -9.46 31.57
C ASN A 240 23.74 -8.43 31.17
N ASN A 241 23.75 -7.25 31.80
CA ASN A 241 24.70 -6.16 31.54
C ASN A 241 25.73 -5.94 32.68
N GLU A 242 25.86 -6.91 33.60
CA GLU A 242 26.95 -7.02 34.58
C GLU A 242 27.90 -8.17 34.20
#